data_AF-A0A925GPI5-F1
#
_entry.id   AF-A0A925GPI5-F1
#
_cell.length_a   1.000
_cell.length_b   1.000
_cell.length_c   1.000
_cell.angle_alpha   90.00
_cell.angle_beta   90.00
_cell.angle_gamma   90.00
#
_symmetry.space_group_name_H-M   'P 1'
#
loop_
_entity.id
_entity.type
_entity.pdbx_description
1 polymer ?
#
loop_
_entity_poly.entity_id
_entity_poly.type
_entity_poly.pdbx_seq_one_letter_code
_entity_poly.pdbx_strand_id
1 'polypeptide(L)' 'MDRRNFQKKILGLGYLKRLEERKVIGAHKSPYLYQFDKQRYDQALEEGLRFGY' A
#
# COMPACT_ATOMS: atom_id res chain seq x y z
N MET A 1 14.96 10.14 2.28
CA MET A 1 14.50 8.74 2.21
C MET A 1 14.55 8.26 0.77
N ASP A 2 15.15 7.12 0.49
CA ASP A 2 15.18 6.55 -0.86
C ASP A 2 13.76 6.07 -1.24
N ARG A 3 13.23 6.55 -2.38
CA ARG A 3 11.87 6.27 -2.85
C ARG A 3 11.56 4.77 -2.97
N ARG A 4 12.59 3.94 -3.23
CA ARG A 4 12.44 2.48 -3.33
C ARG A 4 12.17 1.84 -1.98
N ASN A 5 12.75 2.38 -0.91
CA ASN A 5 12.53 1.89 0.45
C ASN A 5 11.12 2.25 0.95
N PHE A 6 10.58 3.41 0.56
CA PHE A 6 9.23 3.81 0.95
C PHE A 6 8.17 2.87 0.38
N GLN A 7 8.23 2.58 -0.94
CA GLN A 7 7.27 1.70 -1.59
C GLN A 7 7.31 0.28 -1.00
N LYS A 8 8.50 -0.27 -0.76
CA LYS A 8 8.64 -1.61 -0.17
C LYS A 8 8.09 -1.65 1.25
N LYS A 9 8.38 -0.64 2.08
CA LYS A 9 7.85 -0.55 3.44
C LYS A 9 6.32 -0.48 3.45
N ILE A 10 5.72 0.45 2.70
CA ILE A 10 4.27 0.66 2.76
C ILE A 10 3.46 -0.50 2.18
N LEU A 11 3.99 -1.20 1.17
CA LEU A 11 3.38 -2.43 0.66
C LEU A 11 3.57 -3.61 1.63
N GLY A 12 4.70 -3.67 2.33
CA GLY A 12 4.97 -4.69 3.35
C GLY A 12 4.05 -4.58 4.58
N LEU A 13 3.49 -3.40 4.86
CA LEU A 13 2.52 -3.21 5.94
C LEU A 13 1.19 -3.94 5.71
N GLY A 14 0.85 -4.28 4.45
CA GLY A 14 -0.40 -5.01 4.15
C GLY A 14 -1.70 -4.21 4.34
N TYR A 15 -1.61 -2.89 4.59
CA TYR A 15 -2.76 -1.98 4.70
C TYR A 15 -3.15 -1.30 3.39
N LEU A 16 -2.40 -1.54 2.31
CA LEU A 16 -2.72 -1.02 0.99
C LEU A 16 -3.27 -2.12 0.10
N LYS A 17 -4.50 -1.96 -0.36
CA LYS A 17 -5.11 -2.81 -1.38
C LYS A 17 -4.80 -2.25 -2.76
N ARG A 18 -4.23 -3.07 -3.64
CA ARG A 18 -4.07 -2.73 -5.06
C ARG A 18 -5.43 -2.73 -5.73
N LEU A 19 -5.79 -1.64 -6.37
CA LEU A 19 -6.98 -1.57 -7.20
C LEU A 19 -6.68 -2.17 -8.58
N GLU A 20 -7.67 -2.84 -9.16
CA GLU A 20 -7.59 -3.33 -10.54
C GLU A 20 -7.61 -2.18 -11.54
N GLU A 21 -8.17 -1.04 -11.13
CA GLU A 21 -8.13 0.19 -11.90
C GLU A 21 -6.70 0.74 -12.01
N ARG A 22 -6.28 0.97 -13.25
CA ARG A 22 -5.04 1.65 -13.57
C ARG A 22 -5.37 3.08 -13.93
N LYS A 23 -4.62 4.03 -13.36
CA LYS A 23 -4.76 5.43 -13.76
C LYS A 23 -4.16 5.59 -15.15
N VAL A 24 -5.01 5.78 -16.16
CA VAL A 24 -4.57 6.06 -17.52
C VAL A 24 -3.90 7.43 -17.54
N ILE A 25 -2.57 7.45 -17.64
CA ILE A 25 -1.78 8.68 -17.75
C ILE A 25 -1.13 8.77 -19.13
N GLY A 26 -1.97 8.95 -20.17
CA GLY A 26 -1.51 9.17 -21.55
C GLY A 26 -0.51 8.12 -22.05
N ALA A 27 0.56 8.57 -22.72
CA ALA A 27 1.55 7.70 -23.38
C ALA A 27 2.52 6.95 -22.43
N HIS A 28 2.44 7.17 -21.12
CA HIS A 28 3.33 6.55 -20.14
C HIS A 28 2.71 5.33 -19.46
N LYS A 29 3.55 4.50 -18.82
CA LYS A 29 3.08 3.35 -18.04
C LYS A 29 2.13 3.81 -16.94
N SER A 30 0.89 3.34 -17.04
CA SER A 30 -0.17 3.66 -16.09
C SER A 30 0.12 3.01 -14.73
N PRO A 31 0.29 3.78 -13.65
CA PRO A 31 0.55 3.23 -12.32
C PRO A 31 -0.69 2.52 -11.80
N TYR A 32 -0.45 1.51 -10.96
CA TYR A 32 -1.52 0.90 -10.17
C TYR A 32 -2.02 1.91 -9.14
N LEU A 33 -3.34 1.97 -8.98
CA LEU A 33 -3.95 2.68 -7.87
C LEU A 33 -3.95 1.78 -6.63
N TYR A 34 -3.83 2.41 -5.47
CA TYR A 34 -3.92 1.73 -4.18
C TYR A 34 -4.94 2.46 -3.32
N GLN A 35 -5.69 1.70 -2.54
CA GLN A 35 -6.60 2.22 -1.53
C GLN A 35 -6.12 1.77 -0.15
N PHE A 36 -6.25 2.68 0.82
CA PHE A 36 -5.97 2.37 2.21
C PHE A 36 -7.11 1.54 2.81
N ASP A 37 -6.76 0.36 3.31
CA ASP A 37 -7.69 -0.55 3.99
C ASP A 37 -7.67 -0.27 5.49
N LYS A 38 -8.56 0.63 5.91
CA LYS A 38 -8.68 1.03 7.31
C LYS A 38 -9.08 -0.14 8.20
N GLN A 39 -9.88 -1.09 7.71
CA GLN A 39 -10.34 -2.23 8.51
C GLN A 39 -9.17 -3.15 8.87
N ARG A 40 -8.32 -3.49 7.90
CA ARG A 40 -7.10 -4.27 8.17
C ARG A 40 -6.13 -3.55 9.10
N TYR A 41 -6.05 -2.23 8.97
CA TYR A 41 -5.23 -1.42 9.86
C TYR A 41 -5.75 -1.44 11.30
N ASP A 42 -7.05 -1.26 11.50
CA ASP A 42 -7.69 -1.26 12.82
C ASP A 42 -7.55 -2.63 13.49
N GLN A 43 -7.83 -3.72 12.75
CA GLN A 43 -7.63 -5.08 13.23
C GLN A 43 -6.18 -5.34 13.65
N ALA A 44 -5.19 -4.90 12.85
CA ALA A 44 -3.79 -5.04 13.20
C ALA A 44 -3.38 -4.19 14.41
N LEU A 45 -4.08 -3.07 14.65
CA LEU A 45 -3.87 -2.23 15.82
C LEU A 45 -4.38 -2.94 17.08
N GLU A 46 -5.54 -3.59 17.00
CA GLU A 46 -6.16 -4.37 18.07
C GLU A 46 -5.39 -5.66 18.40
N GLU A 47 -4.91 -6.39 17.38
CA GLU A 47 -4.11 -7.62 17.55
C GLU A 47 -2.66 -7.35 18.02
N GLY A 48 -2.30 -6.08 18.23
CA GLY A 48 -0.96 -5.64 18.57
C GLY A 48 -0.13 -5.50 17.30
N LEU A 49 0.05 -4.25 16.87
CA LEU A 49 0.66 -3.84 15.60
C LEU A 49 2.05 -4.48 15.39
N ARG A 50 2.08 -5.70 14.81
CA ARG A 50 3.31 -6.40 14.47
C ARG A 50 3.85 -5.83 13.17
N PHE A 51 4.62 -4.76 13.28
CA PHE A 51 5.56 -4.40 12.22
C PHE A 51 6.61 -5.49 12.14
N GLY A 52 6.35 -6.53 11.32
CA GLY A 52 7.35 -7.54 10.98
C GLY A 52 8.50 -6.83 10.27
N TYR A 53 9.57 -6.57 11.02
CA TYR A 53 10.78 -5.89 10.57
C TYR A 53 11.96 -6.84 10.69
#